data_AF-A0A9E0KPC2-F1
#
_entry.id   AF-A0A9E0KPC2-F1
#
_cell.length_a   1.000
_cell.length_b   1.000
_cell.length_c   1.000
_cell.angle_alpha   90.00
_cell.angle_beta   90.00
_cell.angle_gamma   90.00
#
_symmetry.space_group_name_H-M   'P 1'
#
loop_
_entity.id
_entity.type
_entity.pdbx_description
1 polymer ?
#
loop_
_entity_poly.entity_id
_entity_poly.type
_entity_poly.pdbx_seq_one_letter_code
_entity_poly.pdbx_strand_id
1 'polypeptide(L)'
;MGEATAFLALFLDNAGVLIFLNAILVFTFNFPADIVLTHMIPGTAIGVFMGDLVYTWMAVRLMRKTGRADVTAMPLGLDTPSTIGIAYAVLGPTFVATRDPILTWHVGMATLFMIGVVKIFTSFIGGWIQRNIPTAGLLGSIGGVGLMLLGFLPMIEIFNEAIVGLAALGLIFAALYSRLQFPGRIHGVVAALLVGTGIHFALGWGGYLPEVQPPSWGLHLCLPVFSLDFFRILPQSLQYLPLAIPFGILTIIGGINNTESARLAGDSYRPRD
;
A
#
# COMPACT_ATOMS: atom_id res chain seq x y z
N MET A 1 -22.63 8.92 -2.86
CA MET A 1 -22.49 7.44 -2.75
C MET A 1 -21.21 6.92 -3.38
N GLY A 2 -20.70 7.54 -4.46
CA GLY A 2 -19.38 7.21 -5.01
C GLY A 2 -18.22 7.46 -4.05
N GLU A 3 -18.22 8.58 -3.31
CA GLU A 3 -17.13 8.97 -2.40
C GLU A 3 -16.90 7.99 -1.24
N ALA A 4 -17.97 7.59 -0.52
CA ALA A 4 -17.86 6.62 0.57
C ALA A 4 -17.39 5.24 0.07
N THR A 5 -17.78 4.88 -1.16
CA THR A 5 -17.36 3.64 -1.79
C THR A 5 -15.88 3.66 -2.17
N ALA A 6 -15.43 4.77 -2.77
CA ALA A 6 -14.02 4.98 -3.11
C ALA A 6 -13.13 5.04 -1.86
N PHE A 7 -13.61 5.69 -0.78
CA PHE A 7 -12.92 5.71 0.50
C PHE A 7 -12.77 4.31 1.09
N LEU A 8 -13.87 3.52 1.16
CA LEU A 8 -13.82 2.16 1.69
C LEU A 8 -12.91 1.25 0.86
N ALA A 9 -12.95 1.38 -0.47
CA ALA A 9 -12.08 0.62 -1.36
C ALA A 9 -10.60 0.94 -1.08
N LEU A 10 -10.23 2.22 -0.97
CA LEU A 10 -8.85 2.63 -0.69
C LEU A 10 -8.41 2.27 0.73
N PHE A 11 -9.30 2.41 1.71
CA PHE A 11 -9.01 2.01 3.09
C PHE A 11 -8.69 0.51 3.18
N LEU A 12 -9.52 -0.32 2.53
CA LEU A 12 -9.31 -1.77 2.50
C LEU A 12 -8.08 -2.16 1.67
N ASP A 13 -7.77 -1.43 0.61
CA ASP A 13 -6.54 -1.58 -0.15
C ASP A 13 -5.31 -1.32 0.74
N ASN A 14 -5.24 -0.15 1.39
CA ASN A 14 -4.17 0.20 2.33
C ASN A 14 -4.02 -0.82 3.48
N ALA A 15 -5.14 -1.26 4.06
CA ALA A 15 -5.13 -2.29 5.10
C ALA A 15 -4.59 -3.63 4.55
N GLY A 16 -5.03 -4.04 3.35
CA GLY A 16 -4.53 -5.22 2.66
C GLY A 16 -3.03 -5.17 2.45
N VAL A 17 -2.51 -4.04 1.95
CA VAL A 17 -1.06 -3.84 1.74
C VAL A 17 -0.26 -4.02 3.04
N LEU A 18 -0.75 -3.47 4.16
CA LEU A 18 -0.10 -3.62 5.46
C LEU A 18 -0.17 -5.05 6.00
N ILE A 19 -1.29 -5.74 5.79
CA ILE A 19 -1.45 -7.16 6.14
C ILE A 19 -0.47 -8.01 5.33
N PHE A 20 -0.36 -7.77 4.02
CA PHE A 20 0.60 -8.46 3.15
C PHE A 20 2.05 -8.19 3.58
N LEU A 21 2.40 -6.94 3.89
CA LEU A 21 3.72 -6.60 4.42
C LEU A 21 4.03 -7.40 5.69
N ASN A 22 3.08 -7.42 6.63
CA ASN A 22 3.22 -8.18 7.88
C ASN A 22 3.37 -9.69 7.59
N ALA A 23 2.55 -10.24 6.71
CA ALA A 23 2.61 -11.66 6.36
C ALA A 23 3.97 -12.04 5.76
N ILE A 24 4.50 -11.23 4.83
CA ILE A 24 5.82 -11.44 4.25
C ILE A 24 6.90 -11.42 5.33
N LEU A 25 6.94 -10.37 6.16
CA LEU A 25 7.99 -10.22 7.16
C LEU A 25 7.93 -11.31 8.24
N VAL A 26 6.75 -11.55 8.81
CA VAL A 26 6.57 -12.49 9.92
C VAL A 26 6.65 -13.94 9.45
N PHE A 27 5.90 -14.33 8.42
CA PHE A 27 5.83 -15.75 8.02
C PHE A 27 6.97 -16.16 7.09
N THR A 28 7.46 -15.27 6.22
CA THR A 28 8.57 -15.64 5.31
C THR A 28 9.93 -15.44 5.95
N PHE A 29 10.14 -14.32 6.65
CA PHE A 29 11.46 -13.95 7.19
C PHE A 29 11.60 -14.15 8.69
N ASN A 30 10.56 -14.63 9.39
CA ASN A 30 10.53 -14.78 10.86
C ASN A 30 10.85 -13.45 11.58
N PHE A 31 10.42 -12.33 10.99
CA PHE A 31 10.58 -11.01 11.58
C PHE A 31 9.62 -10.87 12.78
N PRO A 32 10.05 -10.23 13.89
CA PRO A 32 9.20 -10.08 15.07
C PRO A 32 7.93 -9.27 14.76
N ALA A 33 6.76 -9.90 14.97
CA ALA A 33 5.47 -9.27 14.70
C ALA A 33 5.22 -8.04 15.59
N ASP A 34 5.76 -8.02 16.80
CA ASP A 34 5.65 -6.89 17.72
C ASP A 34 6.22 -5.61 17.10
N ILE A 35 7.39 -5.66 16.45
CA ILE A 35 7.98 -4.49 15.80
C ILE A 35 7.14 -4.02 14.62
N VAL A 36 6.61 -4.94 13.81
CA VAL A 36 5.74 -4.58 12.67
C VAL A 36 4.47 -3.89 13.15
N LEU A 37 3.80 -4.48 14.14
CA LEU A 37 2.52 -3.99 14.66
C LEU A 37 2.66 -2.70 15.48
N THR A 38 3.77 -2.51 16.20
CA THR A 38 3.95 -1.36 17.11
C THR A 38 4.71 -0.19 16.50
N HIS A 39 5.62 -0.43 15.54
CA HIS A 39 6.44 0.63 14.94
C HIS A 39 6.11 0.86 13.46
N MET A 40 6.09 -0.21 12.65
CA MET A 40 5.95 -0.06 11.19
C MET A 40 4.53 0.37 10.79
N ILE A 41 3.51 -0.38 11.21
CA ILE A 41 2.10 -0.08 10.85
C ILE A 41 1.67 1.31 11.35
N PRO A 42 1.87 1.68 12.63
CA PRO A 42 1.49 3.01 13.12
C PRO A 42 2.27 4.13 12.43
N GLY A 43 3.58 3.92 12.18
CA GLY A 43 4.41 4.88 11.45
C GLY A 43 3.90 5.12 10.02
N THR A 44 3.56 4.06 9.30
CA THR A 44 2.98 4.14 7.96
C THR A 44 1.61 4.80 7.96
N ALA A 45 0.73 4.46 8.91
CA ALA A 45 -0.60 5.08 9.04
C ALA A 45 -0.53 6.59 9.24
N ILE A 46 0.44 7.06 10.04
CA ILE A 46 0.67 8.49 10.26
C ILE A 46 1.28 9.16 9.04
N GLY A 47 2.16 8.46 8.31
CA GLY A 47 2.64 8.92 7.00
C GLY A 47 1.51 9.13 6.00
N VAL A 48 0.55 8.19 5.94
CA VAL A 48 -0.65 8.30 5.09
C VAL A 48 -1.50 9.49 5.51
N PHE A 49 -1.82 9.59 6.80
CA PHE A 49 -2.61 10.69 7.36
C PHE A 49 -1.99 12.05 7.05
N MET A 50 -0.68 12.21 7.26
CA MET A 50 0.02 13.46 6.96
C MET A 50 0.01 13.78 5.45
N GLY A 51 0.14 12.76 4.60
CA GLY A 51 0.01 12.92 3.14
C GLY A 51 -1.39 13.40 2.72
N ASP A 52 -2.44 12.80 3.29
CA ASP A 52 -3.83 13.19 3.04
C ASP A 52 -4.12 14.62 3.50
N LEU A 53 -3.54 15.07 4.61
CA LEU A 53 -3.65 16.46 5.05
C LEU A 53 -3.03 17.43 4.03
N VAL A 54 -1.87 17.07 3.46
CA VAL A 54 -1.21 17.89 2.43
C VAL A 54 -2.06 17.93 1.16
N TYR A 55 -2.59 16.80 0.68
CA TYR A 55 -3.48 16.77 -0.49
C TYR A 55 -4.79 17.50 -0.26
N THR A 56 -5.35 17.43 0.94
CA THR A 56 -6.53 18.21 1.34
C THR A 56 -6.21 19.71 1.29
N TRP A 57 -5.05 20.12 1.81
CA TRP A 57 -4.61 21.51 1.73
C TRP A 57 -4.43 21.98 0.28
N MET A 58 -3.86 21.15 -0.60
CA MET A 58 -3.73 21.44 -2.03
C MET A 58 -5.10 21.60 -2.70
N ALA A 59 -6.07 20.74 -2.39
CA ALA A 59 -7.44 20.83 -2.89
C ALA A 59 -8.12 22.13 -2.44
N VAL A 60 -8.01 22.48 -1.15
CA VAL A 60 -8.54 23.75 -0.60
C VAL A 60 -7.88 24.97 -1.28
N ARG A 61 -6.57 24.90 -1.52
CA ARG A 61 -5.83 25.96 -2.24
C ARG A 61 -6.32 26.08 -3.68
N LEU A 62 -6.61 24.97 -4.36
CA LEU A 62 -7.14 24.96 -5.72
C LEU A 62 -8.56 25.53 -5.76
N MET A 63 -9.45 25.09 -4.87
CA MET A 63 -10.80 25.64 -4.69
C MET A 63 -10.79 27.16 -4.50
N ARG A 64 -9.91 27.68 -3.63
CA ARG A 64 -9.79 29.15 -3.41
C ARG A 64 -9.29 29.90 -4.64
N LYS A 65 -8.46 29.29 -5.48
CA LYS A 65 -7.93 29.91 -6.70
C LYS A 65 -8.95 29.92 -7.84
N THR A 66 -9.75 28.87 -7.98
CA THR A 66 -10.70 28.70 -9.11
C THR A 66 -12.12 29.15 -8.76
N GLY A 67 -12.44 29.33 -7.48
CA GLY A 67 -13.80 29.65 -7.01
C GLY A 67 -14.78 28.47 -7.14
N ARG A 68 -14.28 27.27 -7.49
CA ARG A 68 -15.08 26.05 -7.70
C ARG A 68 -15.32 25.33 -6.38
N ALA A 69 -16.56 24.91 -6.13
CA ALA A 69 -16.92 24.13 -4.93
C ALA A 69 -16.81 22.60 -5.12
N ASP A 70 -16.52 22.15 -6.35
CA ASP A 70 -16.48 20.74 -6.77
C ASP A 70 -15.04 20.19 -6.91
N VAL A 71 -14.08 20.76 -6.17
CA VAL A 71 -12.67 20.31 -6.19
C VAL A 71 -12.50 19.13 -5.24
N THR A 72 -11.93 18.03 -5.76
CA THR A 72 -11.77 16.79 -4.98
C THR A 72 -10.31 16.56 -4.60
N ALA A 73 -10.04 16.33 -3.32
CA ALA A 73 -8.72 15.90 -2.87
C ALA A 73 -8.43 14.49 -3.36
N MET A 74 -7.23 14.28 -3.92
CA MET A 74 -6.79 12.94 -4.27
C MET A 74 -6.38 12.22 -2.97
N PRO A 75 -6.97 11.06 -2.65
CA PRO A 75 -6.60 10.35 -1.43
C PRO A 75 -5.28 9.60 -1.63
N LEU A 76 -4.46 9.55 -0.59
CA LEU A 76 -3.15 8.92 -0.61
C LEU A 76 -3.26 7.42 -0.32
N GLY A 77 -2.88 6.61 -1.30
CA GLY A 77 -2.73 5.16 -1.17
C GLY A 77 -1.29 4.75 -0.92
N LEU A 78 -1.10 3.58 -0.33
CA LEU A 78 0.20 2.91 -0.29
C LEU A 78 0.51 2.30 -1.67
N ASP A 79 1.76 2.40 -2.10
CA ASP A 79 2.19 1.76 -3.34
C ASP A 79 2.50 0.27 -3.08
N THR A 80 1.55 -0.60 -3.43
CA THR A 80 1.66 -2.03 -3.17
C THR A 80 2.91 -2.67 -3.77
N PRO A 81 3.28 -2.41 -5.04
CA PRO A 81 4.50 -2.94 -5.64
C PRO A 81 5.77 -2.53 -4.87
N SER A 82 5.89 -1.26 -4.46
CA SER A 82 7.04 -0.83 -3.64
C SER A 82 7.01 -1.43 -2.25
N THR A 83 5.86 -1.51 -1.59
CA THR A 83 5.76 -2.11 -0.24
C THR A 83 6.21 -3.57 -0.25
N ILE A 84 5.69 -4.38 -1.17
CA ILE A 84 6.08 -5.79 -1.32
C ILE A 84 7.54 -5.90 -1.78
N GLY A 85 7.94 -5.06 -2.73
CA GLY A 85 9.30 -5.03 -3.25
C GLY A 85 10.34 -4.71 -2.17
N ILE A 86 10.09 -3.72 -1.30
CA ILE A 86 10.96 -3.36 -0.18
C ILE A 86 10.99 -4.47 0.87
N ALA A 87 9.86 -5.15 1.12
CA ALA A 87 9.81 -6.29 2.03
C ALA A 87 10.77 -7.40 1.59
N TYR A 88 10.76 -7.78 0.31
CA TYR A 88 11.60 -8.84 -0.22
C TYR A 88 13.04 -8.42 -0.59
N ALA A 89 13.25 -7.20 -1.04
CA ALA A 89 14.56 -6.75 -1.55
C ALA A 89 15.41 -6.04 -0.49
N VAL A 90 14.79 -5.54 0.58
CA VAL A 90 15.48 -4.76 1.62
C VAL A 90 15.26 -5.40 2.98
N LEU A 91 14.06 -5.29 3.53
CA LEU A 91 13.79 -5.62 4.93
C LEU A 91 14.10 -7.09 5.25
N GLY A 92 13.57 -8.03 4.45
CA GLY A 92 13.80 -9.45 4.63
C GLY A 92 15.28 -9.84 4.58
N PRO A 93 16.01 -9.53 3.49
CA PRO A 93 17.44 -9.81 3.38
C PRO A 93 18.27 -9.12 4.46
N THR A 94 17.98 -7.86 4.83
CA THR A 94 18.66 -7.17 5.92
C THR A 94 18.46 -7.93 7.22
N PHE A 95 17.23 -8.34 7.55
CA PHE A 95 16.97 -9.07 8.79
C PHE A 95 17.61 -10.45 8.82
N VAL A 96 17.62 -11.17 7.70
CA VAL A 96 18.31 -12.47 7.61
C VAL A 96 19.81 -12.31 7.87
N ALA A 97 20.41 -11.23 7.37
CA ALA A 97 21.83 -10.95 7.51
C ALA A 97 22.21 -10.42 8.91
N THR A 98 21.42 -9.52 9.49
CA THR A 98 21.75 -8.84 10.75
C THR A 98 21.14 -9.50 11.98
N ARG A 99 20.00 -10.19 11.82
CA ARG A 99 19.13 -10.69 12.89
C ARG A 99 18.70 -9.62 13.90
N ASP A 100 18.82 -8.35 13.52
CA ASP A 100 18.46 -7.20 14.34
C ASP A 100 17.21 -6.51 13.73
N PRO A 101 16.06 -6.60 14.40
CA PRO A 101 14.82 -5.98 13.94
C PRO A 101 14.85 -4.47 13.89
N ILE A 102 15.51 -3.82 14.87
CA ILE A 102 15.55 -2.36 14.99
C ILE A 102 16.47 -1.79 13.91
N LEU A 103 17.63 -2.43 13.71
CA LEU A 103 18.53 -2.06 12.62
C LEU A 103 17.83 -2.22 11.26
N THR A 104 17.12 -3.34 11.06
CA THR A 104 16.36 -3.59 9.83
C THR A 104 15.29 -2.52 9.60
N TRP A 105 14.55 -2.15 10.65
CA TRP A 105 13.55 -1.09 10.58
C TRP A 105 14.18 0.26 10.20
N HIS A 106 15.33 0.61 10.78
CA HIS A 106 16.07 1.81 10.43
C HIS A 106 16.60 1.78 8.99
N VAL A 107 17.07 0.64 8.49
CA VAL A 107 17.47 0.46 7.07
C VAL A 107 16.26 0.64 6.15
N GLY A 108 15.09 0.14 6.54
CA GLY A 108 13.83 0.37 5.84
C GLY A 108 13.47 1.85 5.75
N MET A 109 13.52 2.56 6.87
CA MET A 109 13.28 4.01 6.93
C MET A 109 14.28 4.79 6.06
N ALA A 110 15.57 4.47 6.15
CA ALA A 110 16.61 5.09 5.33
C ALA A 110 16.37 4.85 3.83
N THR A 111 15.93 3.64 3.47
CA THR A 111 15.59 3.30 2.08
C THR A 111 14.40 4.08 1.56
N LEU A 112 13.31 4.15 2.33
CA LEU A 112 12.15 4.97 2.00
C LEU A 112 12.50 6.45 1.89
N PHE A 113 13.36 6.95 2.77
CA PHE A 113 13.88 8.32 2.71
C PHE A 113 14.66 8.57 1.41
N MET A 114 15.57 7.66 1.02
CA MET A 114 16.30 7.76 -0.25
C MET A 114 15.36 7.70 -1.47
N ILE A 115 14.31 6.87 -1.44
CA ILE A 115 13.27 6.87 -2.48
C ILE A 115 12.60 8.25 -2.54
N GLY A 116 12.26 8.84 -1.40
CA GLY A 116 11.72 10.20 -1.31
C GLY A 116 12.64 11.25 -1.93
N VAL A 117 13.94 11.18 -1.62
CA VAL A 117 14.96 12.07 -2.19
C VAL A 117 15.06 11.89 -3.70
N VAL A 118 15.15 10.64 -4.18
CA VAL A 118 15.14 10.34 -5.62
C VAL A 118 13.89 10.93 -6.26
N LYS A 119 12.71 10.77 -5.64
CA LYS A 119 11.45 11.31 -6.16
C LYS A 119 11.50 12.83 -6.30
N ILE A 120 12.06 13.55 -5.32
CA ILE A 120 12.22 14.99 -5.42
C ILE A 120 13.07 15.34 -6.65
N PHE A 121 14.24 14.72 -6.82
CA PHE A 121 15.11 14.98 -7.97
C PHE A 121 14.45 14.62 -9.31
N THR A 122 13.83 13.44 -9.39
CA THR A 122 13.19 12.96 -10.60
C THR A 122 11.90 13.71 -10.93
N SER A 123 11.22 14.35 -9.97
CA SER A 123 10.05 15.20 -10.26
C SER A 123 10.37 16.38 -11.19
N PHE A 124 11.60 16.93 -11.12
CA PHE A 124 12.06 17.98 -12.03
C PHE A 124 12.33 17.47 -13.44
N ILE A 125 12.73 16.20 -13.57
CA ILE A 125 13.08 15.55 -14.83
C ILE A 125 11.89 14.71 -15.36
N GLY A 126 10.80 14.59 -14.61
CA GLY A 126 9.68 13.69 -14.89
C GLY A 126 9.04 13.90 -16.25
N GLY A 127 8.92 15.16 -16.69
CA GLY A 127 8.42 15.50 -18.03
C GLY A 127 9.36 15.08 -19.16
N TRP A 128 10.67 15.05 -18.93
CA TRP A 128 11.64 14.50 -19.88
C TRP A 128 11.59 12.97 -19.88
N ILE A 129 11.50 12.35 -18.70
CA ILE A 129 11.38 10.89 -18.52
C ILE A 129 10.14 10.38 -19.28
N GLN A 130 8.97 11.00 -19.11
CA GLN A 130 7.75 10.60 -19.82
C GLN A 130 7.84 10.72 -21.35
N ARG A 131 8.62 11.69 -21.86
CA ARG A 131 8.77 11.88 -23.31
C ARG A 131 9.77 10.90 -23.93
N ASN A 132 10.77 10.46 -23.18
CA ASN A 132 11.85 9.63 -23.70
C ASN A 132 11.66 8.14 -23.40
N ILE A 133 10.97 7.79 -22.31
CA ILE A 133 10.71 6.40 -21.98
C ILE A 133 9.44 5.94 -22.71
N PRO A 134 9.50 4.88 -23.54
CA PRO A 134 8.32 4.37 -24.21
C PRO A 134 7.32 3.86 -23.18
N THR A 135 6.08 4.35 -23.26
CA THR A 135 4.96 3.93 -22.38
C THR A 135 4.78 2.42 -22.36
N ALA A 136 5.06 1.74 -23.48
CA ALA A 136 5.00 0.28 -23.58
C ALA A 136 6.01 -0.43 -22.64
N GLY A 137 7.22 0.11 -22.45
CA GLY A 137 8.22 -0.47 -21.54
C GLY A 137 7.85 -0.30 -20.07
N LEU A 138 7.24 0.84 -19.73
CA LEU A 138 6.71 1.10 -18.40
C LEU A 138 5.48 0.25 -18.10
N LEU A 139 4.50 0.22 -18.99
CA LEU A 139 3.29 -0.59 -18.81
C LEU A 139 3.59 -2.09 -18.78
N GLY A 140 4.54 -2.57 -19.59
CA GLY A 140 4.94 -3.97 -19.59
C GLY A 140 5.61 -4.41 -18.28
N SER A 141 6.56 -3.61 -17.78
CA SER A 141 7.21 -3.90 -16.49
C SER A 141 6.23 -3.80 -15.31
N ILE A 142 5.38 -2.77 -15.28
CA ILE A 142 4.32 -2.61 -14.27
C ILE A 142 3.32 -3.75 -14.33
N GLY A 143 2.90 -4.14 -15.55
CA GLY A 143 1.99 -5.26 -15.76
C GLY A 143 2.58 -6.59 -15.27
N GLY A 144 3.86 -6.85 -15.56
CA GLY A 144 4.56 -8.04 -15.08
C GLY A 144 4.67 -8.07 -13.56
N VAL A 145 5.12 -6.97 -12.94
CA VAL A 145 5.21 -6.84 -11.48
C VAL A 145 3.82 -6.94 -10.84
N GLY A 146 2.80 -6.32 -11.41
CA GLY A 146 1.43 -6.40 -10.95
C GLY A 146 0.86 -7.82 -11.03
N LEU A 147 1.05 -8.52 -12.14
CA LEU A 147 0.63 -9.91 -12.30
C LEU A 147 1.32 -10.83 -11.30
N MET A 148 2.62 -10.65 -11.08
CA MET A 148 3.38 -11.45 -10.11
C MET A 148 2.98 -11.14 -8.67
N LEU A 149 3.04 -9.86 -8.26
CA LEU A 149 2.90 -9.47 -6.86
C LEU A 149 1.43 -9.35 -6.41
N LEU A 150 0.53 -8.93 -7.29
CA LEU A 150 -0.89 -8.70 -6.96
C LEU A 150 -1.81 -9.80 -7.52
N GLY A 151 -1.37 -10.49 -8.58
CA GLY A 151 -2.11 -11.63 -9.12
C GLY A 151 -1.69 -12.93 -8.46
N PHE A 152 -0.44 -13.34 -8.68
CA PHE A 152 0.04 -14.67 -8.34
C PHE A 152 0.21 -14.88 -6.82
N LEU A 153 0.84 -13.95 -6.09
CA LEU A 153 1.03 -14.13 -4.64
C LEU A 153 -0.29 -14.24 -3.87
N PRO A 154 -1.29 -13.34 -4.05
CA PRO A 154 -2.58 -13.50 -3.37
C PRO A 154 -3.35 -14.75 -3.82
N MET A 155 -3.15 -15.21 -5.05
CA MET A 155 -3.74 -16.45 -5.55
C MET A 155 -3.25 -17.66 -4.75
N ILE A 156 -1.98 -17.70 -4.36
CA ILE A 156 -1.45 -18.77 -3.48
C ILE A 156 -2.21 -18.77 -2.15
N GLU A 157 -2.43 -17.61 -1.54
CA GLU A 157 -3.15 -17.50 -0.27
C GLU A 157 -4.62 -17.92 -0.38
N ILE A 158 -5.27 -17.58 -1.50
CA ILE A 158 -6.63 -18.05 -1.80
C ILE A 158 -6.69 -19.58 -1.84
N PHE A 159 -5.67 -20.24 -2.39
CA PHE A 159 -5.63 -21.70 -2.47
C PHE A 159 -5.18 -22.37 -1.16
N ASN A 160 -4.39 -21.70 -0.31
CA ASN A 160 -4.07 -22.20 1.04
C ASN A 160 -5.34 -22.40 1.87
N GLU A 161 -6.29 -21.46 1.77
CA GLU A 161 -7.58 -21.49 2.45
C GLU A 161 -8.73 -21.58 1.44
N ALA A 162 -8.69 -22.58 0.56
CA ALA A 162 -9.52 -22.67 -0.66
C ALA A 162 -11.02 -22.40 -0.43
N ILE A 163 -11.62 -22.89 0.65
CA ILE A 163 -13.05 -22.70 0.92
C ILE A 163 -13.36 -21.22 1.19
N VAL A 164 -12.54 -20.58 2.04
CA VAL A 164 -12.70 -19.16 2.40
C VAL A 164 -12.34 -18.27 1.21
N GLY A 165 -11.18 -18.54 0.60
CA GLY A 165 -10.62 -17.77 -0.50
C GLY A 165 -11.51 -17.79 -1.73
N LEU A 166 -11.98 -18.97 -2.18
CA LEU A 166 -12.86 -19.08 -3.36
C LEU A 166 -14.25 -18.49 -3.09
N ALA A 167 -14.77 -18.61 -1.86
CA ALA A 167 -16.04 -17.97 -1.50
C ALA A 167 -15.91 -16.44 -1.56
N ALA A 168 -14.85 -15.86 -0.97
CA ALA A 168 -14.59 -14.43 -1.03
C ALA A 168 -14.36 -13.95 -2.47
N LEU A 169 -13.55 -14.67 -3.25
CA LEU A 169 -13.28 -14.38 -4.65
C LEU A 169 -14.54 -14.41 -5.51
N GLY A 170 -15.36 -15.46 -5.35
CA GLY A 170 -16.64 -15.60 -6.03
C GLY A 170 -17.61 -14.46 -5.70
N LEU A 171 -17.63 -14.02 -4.44
CA LEU A 171 -18.48 -12.93 -3.98
C LEU A 171 -18.01 -11.57 -4.54
N ILE A 172 -16.69 -11.33 -4.62
CA ILE A 172 -16.11 -10.16 -5.28
C ILE A 172 -16.45 -10.17 -6.78
N PHE A 173 -16.27 -11.30 -7.48
CA PHE A 173 -16.64 -11.40 -8.89
C PHE A 173 -18.14 -11.20 -9.12
N ALA A 174 -18.99 -11.76 -8.27
CA ALA A 174 -20.43 -11.52 -8.32
C ALA A 174 -20.74 -10.03 -8.15
N ALA A 175 -20.16 -9.37 -7.15
CA ALA A 175 -20.35 -7.95 -6.90
C ALA A 175 -19.92 -7.07 -8.09
N LEU A 176 -18.78 -7.39 -8.71
CA LEU A 176 -18.25 -6.67 -9.87
C LEU A 176 -19.06 -6.91 -11.15
N TYR A 177 -19.36 -8.17 -11.47
CA TYR A 177 -20.01 -8.55 -12.72
C TYR A 177 -21.51 -8.25 -12.73
N SER A 178 -22.22 -8.59 -11.66
CA SER A 178 -23.68 -8.42 -11.60
C SER A 178 -24.12 -7.07 -11.04
N ARG A 179 -23.18 -6.18 -10.70
CA ARG A 179 -23.41 -4.94 -9.93
C ARG A 179 -24.30 -5.20 -8.71
N LEU A 180 -24.14 -6.38 -8.09
CA LEU A 180 -25.02 -6.84 -7.03
C LEU A 180 -24.96 -5.84 -5.88
N GLN A 181 -26.09 -5.20 -5.61
CA GLN A 181 -26.21 -4.38 -4.42
C GLN A 181 -26.60 -5.30 -3.28
N PHE A 182 -25.65 -5.60 -2.40
CA PHE A 182 -25.94 -6.33 -1.17
C PHE A 182 -26.99 -5.56 -0.34
N PRO A 183 -27.86 -6.27 0.41
CA PRO A 183 -28.85 -5.64 1.26
C PRO A 183 -28.18 -4.63 2.18
N GLY A 184 -28.65 -3.37 2.15
CA GLY A 184 -28.02 -2.25 2.87
C GLY A 184 -27.01 -1.43 2.06
N ARG A 185 -26.86 -1.66 0.75
CA ARG A 185 -25.88 -0.96 -0.14
C ARG A 185 -24.43 -1.11 0.32
N ILE A 186 -24.12 -2.25 0.94
CA ILE A 186 -22.76 -2.58 1.40
C ILE A 186 -21.88 -2.80 0.17
N HIS A 187 -20.66 -2.26 0.19
CA HIS A 187 -19.70 -2.45 -0.89
C HIS A 187 -19.27 -3.92 -1.00
N GLY A 188 -19.11 -4.43 -2.22
CA GLY A 188 -18.81 -5.84 -2.49
C GLY A 188 -17.57 -6.36 -1.74
N VAL A 189 -16.53 -5.52 -1.59
CA VAL A 189 -15.31 -5.88 -0.84
C VAL A 189 -15.60 -6.06 0.65
N VAL A 190 -16.43 -5.20 1.25
CA VAL A 190 -16.83 -5.32 2.67
C VAL A 190 -17.67 -6.57 2.88
N ALA A 191 -18.60 -6.85 1.96
CA ALA A 191 -19.40 -8.07 2.02
C ALA A 191 -18.52 -9.33 1.91
N ALA A 192 -17.56 -9.33 0.99
CA ALA A 192 -16.62 -10.44 0.82
C ALA A 192 -15.74 -10.65 2.05
N LEU A 193 -15.28 -9.56 2.67
CA LEU A 193 -14.52 -9.61 3.92
C LEU A 193 -15.37 -10.22 5.05
N LEU A 194 -16.57 -9.69 5.30
CA LEU A 194 -17.43 -10.18 6.38
C LEU A 194 -17.81 -11.66 6.21
N VAL A 195 -18.18 -12.06 4.99
CA VAL A 195 -18.53 -13.44 4.68
C VAL A 195 -17.31 -14.34 4.76
N GLY A 196 -16.17 -13.94 4.19
CA GLY A 196 -14.91 -14.69 4.26
C GLY A 196 -14.44 -14.89 5.70
N THR A 197 -14.43 -13.82 6.51
CA THR A 197 -14.10 -13.90 7.94
C THR A 197 -15.08 -14.80 8.69
N GLY A 198 -16.38 -14.72 8.40
CA GLY A 198 -17.39 -15.59 9.01
C GLY A 198 -17.17 -17.08 8.68
N ILE A 199 -16.90 -17.40 7.42
CA ILE A 199 -16.60 -18.78 6.98
C ILE A 199 -15.30 -19.26 7.64
N HIS A 200 -14.26 -18.44 7.69
CA HIS A 200 -12.99 -18.78 8.31
C HIS A 200 -13.15 -19.15 9.80
N PHE A 201 -13.83 -18.33 10.60
CA PHE A 201 -14.08 -18.65 12.00
C PHE A 201 -15.00 -19.86 12.19
N ALA A 202 -16.00 -20.03 11.32
CA ALA A 202 -16.89 -21.20 11.38
C ALA A 202 -16.12 -22.51 11.11
N LEU A 203 -15.25 -22.54 10.10
CA LEU A 203 -14.40 -23.68 9.79
C LEU A 203 -13.35 -23.90 10.89
N GLY A 204 -12.81 -22.81 11.44
CA GLY A 204 -11.88 -22.80 12.55
C GLY A 204 -12.42 -23.44 13.82
N TRP A 205 -13.58 -22.96 14.29
CA TRP A 205 -14.27 -23.54 15.44
C TRP A 205 -14.81 -24.94 15.17
N GLY A 206 -15.07 -25.28 13.90
CA GLY A 206 -15.39 -26.63 13.46
C GLY A 206 -14.21 -27.60 13.44
N GLY A 207 -12.98 -27.13 13.70
CA GLY A 207 -11.77 -27.97 13.71
C GLY A 207 -11.26 -28.36 12.32
N TYR A 208 -11.74 -27.71 11.26
CA TYR A 208 -11.36 -28.00 9.88
C TYR A 208 -10.14 -27.20 9.41
N LEU A 209 -9.71 -26.17 10.16
CA LEU A 209 -8.53 -25.36 9.88
C LEU A 209 -7.45 -25.54 10.95
N PRO A 210 -6.16 -25.60 10.57
CA PRO A 210 -5.06 -25.66 11.53
C PRO A 210 -4.94 -24.31 12.28
N GLU A 211 -5.01 -24.38 13.62
CA GLU A 211 -4.78 -23.28 14.57
C GLU A 211 -5.49 -21.94 14.24
N VAL A 212 -6.80 -21.86 14.51
CA VAL A 212 -7.43 -20.55 14.63
C VAL A 212 -7.04 -19.91 15.95
N GLN A 213 -6.10 -18.97 15.90
CA GLN A 213 -5.77 -18.15 17.05
C GLN A 213 -6.94 -17.22 17.38
N PRO A 214 -7.45 -17.24 18.62
CA PRO A 214 -8.51 -16.32 19.00
C PRO A 214 -8.00 -14.87 18.89
N PRO A 215 -8.83 -13.92 18.41
CA PRO A 215 -8.42 -12.52 18.34
C PRO A 215 -8.06 -12.03 19.74
N SER A 216 -6.80 -11.63 19.93
CA SER A 216 -6.36 -11.00 21.17
C SER A 216 -6.83 -9.55 21.17
N TRP A 217 -7.76 -9.21 22.06
CA TRP A 217 -8.23 -7.84 22.26
C TRP A 217 -7.22 -7.07 23.11
N GLY A 218 -6.23 -6.46 22.46
CA GLY A 218 -5.23 -5.61 23.09
C GLY A 218 -5.28 -4.19 22.52
N LEU A 219 -5.62 -3.20 23.34
CA LEU A 219 -5.48 -1.80 22.98
C LEU A 219 -4.10 -1.32 23.42
N HIS A 220 -3.17 -1.27 22.46
CA HIS A 220 -1.84 -0.71 22.67
C HIS A 220 -1.79 0.69 22.03
N LEU A 221 -1.58 1.71 22.86
CA LEU A 221 -1.35 3.06 22.37
C LEU A 221 0.09 3.17 21.87
N CYS A 222 0.29 2.87 20.59
CA CYS A 222 1.58 3.02 19.92
C CYS A 222 1.69 4.44 19.36
N LEU A 223 2.13 5.40 20.19
CA LEU A 223 2.44 6.74 19.70
C LEU A 223 3.76 6.69 18.90
N PRO A 224 3.80 7.27 17.68
CA PRO A 224 5.04 7.37 16.95
C PRO A 224 6.03 8.22 17.73
N VAL A 225 7.24 7.73 17.91
CA VAL A 225 8.32 8.56 18.43
C VAL A 225 9.04 9.17 17.24
N PHE A 226 9.18 10.50 17.24
CA PHE A 226 9.98 11.16 16.22
C PHE A 226 11.45 10.84 16.47
N SER A 227 12.06 10.08 15.56
CA SER A 227 13.49 9.75 15.59
C SER A 227 14.16 10.08 14.26
N LEU A 228 15.38 10.60 14.36
CA LEU A 228 16.28 10.84 13.23
C LEU A 228 17.42 9.81 13.19
N ASP A 229 17.33 8.73 13.98
CA ASP A 229 18.41 7.75 14.11
C ASP A 229 18.71 7.01 12.80
N PHE A 230 17.74 6.93 11.89
CA PHE A 230 17.95 6.37 10.55
C PHE A 230 19.00 7.13 9.74
N PHE A 231 19.24 8.43 10.02
CA PHE A 231 20.30 9.20 9.34
C PHE A 231 21.70 8.63 9.62
N ARG A 232 21.91 8.00 10.77
CA ARG A 232 23.20 7.37 11.11
C ARG A 232 23.49 6.15 10.24
N ILE A 233 22.44 5.48 9.78
CA ILE A 233 22.51 4.25 8.97
C ILE A 233 22.45 4.56 7.47
N LEU A 234 22.05 5.78 7.10
CA LEU A 234 21.96 6.24 5.72
C LEU A 234 23.21 5.91 4.86
N PRO A 235 24.47 6.08 5.33
CA PRO A 235 25.65 5.71 4.54
C PRO A 235 25.71 4.21 4.19
N GLN A 236 25.28 3.35 5.11
CA GLN A 236 25.24 1.89 4.92
C GLN A 236 24.06 1.48 4.04
N SER A 237 22.97 2.26 4.08
CA SER A 237 21.80 2.03 3.22
C SER A 237 22.04 2.43 1.77
N LEU A 238 23.10 3.18 1.42
CA LEU A 238 23.39 3.58 0.03
C LEU A 238 23.48 2.39 -0.94
N GLN A 239 23.81 1.20 -0.46
CA GLN A 239 23.78 -0.03 -1.28
C GLN A 239 22.39 -0.35 -1.86
N TYR A 240 21.31 0.15 -1.25
CA TYR A 240 19.93 0.00 -1.71
C TYR A 240 19.51 1.11 -2.68
N LEU A 241 20.37 2.09 -2.98
CA LEU A 241 20.09 3.15 -3.95
C LEU A 241 19.75 2.62 -5.36
N PRO A 242 20.42 1.58 -5.90
CA PRO A 242 20.04 0.98 -7.18
C PRO A 242 18.62 0.41 -7.22
N LEU A 243 18.06 0.04 -6.05
CA LEU A 243 16.67 -0.39 -5.91
C LEU A 243 15.73 0.81 -5.73
N ALA A 244 16.15 1.81 -4.94
CA ALA A 244 15.38 3.01 -4.67
C ALA A 244 15.08 3.82 -5.95
N ILE A 245 16.02 3.84 -6.91
CA ILE A 245 15.86 4.59 -8.17
C ILE A 245 14.69 4.07 -9.03
N PRO A 246 14.63 2.77 -9.39
CA PRO A 246 13.49 2.19 -10.09
C PRO A 246 12.15 2.42 -9.40
N PHE A 247 12.06 2.21 -8.08
CA PHE A 247 10.82 2.43 -7.33
C PHE A 247 10.41 3.91 -7.31
N GLY A 248 11.38 4.82 -7.17
CA GLY A 248 11.12 6.26 -7.26
C GLY A 248 10.56 6.68 -8.63
N ILE A 249 11.16 6.19 -9.72
CA ILE A 249 10.70 6.43 -11.09
C ILE A 249 9.30 5.87 -11.29
N LEU A 250 9.07 4.62 -10.88
CA LEU A 250 7.77 3.94 -10.97
C LEU A 250 6.67 4.75 -10.27
N THR A 251 6.92 5.17 -9.03
CA THR A 251 5.97 5.93 -8.22
C THR A 251 5.62 7.28 -8.86
N ILE A 252 6.60 7.96 -9.47
CA ILE A 252 6.35 9.25 -10.15
C ILE A 252 5.51 9.07 -11.39
N ILE A 253 5.77 8.05 -12.20
CA ILE A 253 4.98 7.79 -13.40
C ILE A 253 3.52 7.50 -13.01
N GLY A 254 3.31 6.68 -11.97
CA GLY A 254 1.98 6.46 -11.39
C GLY A 254 1.33 7.77 -10.91
N GLY A 255 2.08 8.61 -10.21
CA GLY A 255 1.63 9.93 -9.76
C GLY A 255 1.21 10.84 -10.92
N ILE A 256 1.99 10.90 -12.00
CA ILE A 256 1.66 11.74 -13.15
C ILE A 256 0.38 11.23 -13.84
N ASN A 257 0.23 9.92 -14.03
CA ASN A 257 -0.99 9.34 -14.61
C ASN A 257 -2.23 9.66 -13.76
N ASN A 258 -2.10 9.69 -12.44
CA ASN A 258 -3.18 10.09 -11.54
C ASN A 258 -3.51 11.57 -11.67
N THR A 259 -2.51 12.45 -11.75
CA THR A 259 -2.75 13.89 -12.00
C THR A 259 -3.36 14.15 -13.39
N GLU A 260 -3.00 13.38 -14.40
CA GLU A 260 -3.60 13.47 -15.74
C GLU A 260 -5.06 13.01 -15.73
N SER A 261 -5.36 11.94 -14.99
CA SER A 261 -6.73 11.45 -14.77
C SER A 261 -7.58 12.50 -14.04
N ALA A 262 -7.04 13.15 -13.00
CA ALA A 262 -7.70 14.25 -12.31
C ALA A 262 -7.97 15.45 -13.24
N ARG A 263 -7.01 15.79 -14.11
CA ARG A 263 -7.18 16.84 -15.12
C ARG A 263 -8.30 16.51 -16.11
N LEU A 264 -8.42 15.27 -16.56
CA LEU A 264 -9.51 14.81 -17.42
C LEU A 264 -10.88 14.86 -16.70
N ALA A 265 -10.89 14.71 -15.37
CA ALA A 265 -12.07 14.89 -14.53
C ALA A 265 -12.38 16.37 -14.20
N GLY A 266 -11.53 17.31 -14.63
CA GLY A 266 -11.73 18.75 -14.47
C GLY A 266 -10.87 19.42 -13.39
N ASP A 267 -10.05 18.68 -12.65
CA ASP A 267 -9.20 19.21 -11.57
C ASP A 267 -7.72 19.26 -11.99
N SER A 268 -7.23 20.47 -12.26
CA SER A 268 -5.87 20.69 -12.78
C SER A 268 -4.84 20.86 -11.66
N TYR A 269 -4.42 19.74 -11.08
CA TYR A 269 -3.24 19.69 -10.20
C TYR A 269 -1.94 19.80 -11.01
N ARG A 270 -0.96 20.55 -10.50
CA ARG A 270 0.38 20.61 -11.10
C ARG A 270 1.20 19.42 -10.57
N PRO A 271 1.78 18.56 -11.43
CA PRO A 271 2.60 17.43 -10.97
C PRO A 271 3.88 17.79 -10.19
N ARG A 272 4.20 19.09 -10.10
CA ARG A 272 5.39 19.64 -9.43
C ARG A 272 5.07 20.26 -8.06
N ASP A 273 3.80 20.51 -7.78
CA ASP A 273 3.33 21.10 -6.51
C ASP A 273 3.05 19.99 -5.50
#